data_AF-A0A519S4C4-F1
#
_entry.id   AF-A0A519S4C4-F1
#
_cell.length_a   1.000
_cell.length_b   1.000
_cell.length_c   1.000
_cell.angle_alpha   90.00
_cell.angle_beta   90.00
_cell.angle_gamma   90.00
#
_symmetry.space_group_name_H-M   'P 1'
#
loop_
_entity.id
_entity.type
_entity.pdbx_description
1 polymer ?
#
loop_
_entity_poly.entity_id
_entity_poly.type
_entity_poly.pdbx_seq_one_letter_code
_entity_poly.pdbx_strand_id
1 'polypeptide(L)' 'RTPFMMYYIGYKYLEIAEKLQIPIGTVKNRIHIARKDLKAALHVYAPAGADRAGVLALDEPEQD' A
#
# COMPACT_ATOMS: atom_id res chain seq x y z
N ARG A 1 5.36 1.16 8.88
CA ARG A 1 6.23 1.87 7.90
C ARG A 1 7.21 0.93 7.19
N THR A 2 7.96 0.08 7.90
CA THR A 2 8.96 -0.85 7.29
C THR A 2 8.40 -1.79 6.21
N PRO A 3 7.25 -2.47 6.40
CA PRO A 3 6.73 -3.41 5.39
C PRO A 3 6.39 -2.74 4.06
N PHE A 4 5.78 -1.54 4.12
CA PHE A 4 5.44 -0.74 2.94
C PHE A 4 6.67 -0.33 2.14
N MET A 5 7.72 0.17 2.82
CA MET A 5 8.96 0.56 2.13
C MET A 5 9.68 -0.64 1.51
N MET A 6 9.72 -1.78 2.20
CA MET A 6 10.33 -2.99 1.65
C MET A 6 9.57 -3.46 0.39
N TYR A 7 8.24 -3.50 0.44
CA TYR A 7 7.43 -3.84 -0.72
C TYR A 7 7.66 -2.86 -1.88
N TYR A 8 7.68 -1.55 -1.59
CA TYR A 8 7.95 -0.52 -2.59
C TYR A 8 9.31 -0.67 -3.29
N ILE A 9 10.32 -1.16 -2.57
CA ILE A 9 11.67 -1.41 -3.10
C ILE A 9 11.75 -2.73 -3.91
N GLY A 10 10.70 -3.56 -3.87
CA GLY A 10 10.59 -4.79 -4.67
C GLY A 10 10.70 -6.10 -3.88
N TYR A 11 10.71 -6.07 -2.56
CA TYR A 11 10.67 -7.30 -1.75
C TYR A 11 9.29 -7.97 -1.84
N LYS A 12 9.27 -9.30 -1.97
CA LYS A 12 8.03 -10.09 -1.95
C LYS A 12 7.46 -10.19 -0.54
N TYR A 13 6.14 -10.43 -0.43
CA TYR A 13 5.45 -10.61 0.84
C TYR A 13 6.08 -11.66 1.75
N LEU A 14 6.47 -12.80 1.18
CA LEU A 14 7.16 -13.89 1.88
C LEU A 14 8.51 -13.44 2.43
N GLU A 15 9.33 -12.78 1.62
CA GLU A 15 10.65 -12.29 2.03
C GLU A 15 10.54 -11.25 3.18
N ILE A 16 9.52 -10.39 3.13
CA ILE A 16 9.25 -9.42 4.19
C ILE A 16 8.77 -10.12 5.46
N ALA A 17 7.88 -11.10 5.34
CA ALA A 17 7.37 -11.90 6.46
C ALA A 17 8.50 -12.65 7.17
N GLU A 18 9.39 -13.28 6.40
CA GLU A 18 10.58 -13.97 6.91
C GLU A 18 11.57 -13.01 7.54
N LYS A 19 11.90 -11.88 6.90
CA LYS A 19 12.84 -10.90 7.45
C LYS A 19 12.35 -10.26 8.75
N LEU A 20 11.06 -10.00 8.86
CA LEU A 20 10.46 -9.36 10.03
C LEU A 20 9.93 -10.37 11.06
N GLN A 21 9.97 -11.66 10.76
CA GLN A 21 9.43 -12.74 11.59
C GLN A 21 7.97 -12.49 12.00
N ILE A 22 7.15 -12.06 11.04
CA ILE A 22 5.71 -11.79 11.22
C ILE A 22 4.88 -12.53 10.17
N PRO A 23 3.60 -12.85 10.45
CA PRO A 23 2.76 -13.56 9.48
C PRO A 23 2.58 -12.76 8.18
N ILE A 24 2.54 -13.47 7.04
CA ILE A 24 2.33 -12.86 5.72
C ILE A 24 1.04 -12.02 5.66
N GLY A 25 -0.03 -12.45 6.33
CA GLY A 25 -1.27 -11.69 6.45
C GLY A 25 -1.08 -10.35 7.19
N THR A 26 -0.18 -10.30 8.17
CA THR A 26 0.16 -9.05 8.87
C THR A 26 0.96 -8.11 7.96
N VAL A 27 1.84 -8.66 7.13
CA VAL A 27 2.56 -7.88 6.11
C VAL A 27 1.58 -7.26 5.12
N LYS A 28 0.66 -8.05 4.56
CA LYS A 28 -0.41 -7.59 3.64
C LYS A 28 -1.26 -6.49 4.28
N ASN A 29 -1.76 -6.71 5.50
CA ASN A 29 -2.58 -5.72 6.20
C ASN A 29 -1.84 -4.40 6.44
N ARG A 30 -0.58 -4.46 6.90
CA ARG A 30 0.24 -3.24 7.15
C ARG A 30 0.52 -2.46 5.87
N ILE A 31 0.71 -3.15 4.74
CA ILE A 31 0.92 -2.50 3.44
C ILE A 31 -0.36 -1.86 2.94
N HIS A 32 -1.49 -2.56 3.05
CA HIS A 32 -2.79 -2.04 2.67
C HIS A 32 -3.17 -0.76 3.45
N ILE A 33 -3.03 -0.79 4.78
CA ILE A 33 -3.29 0.39 5.63
C ILE A 33 -2.36 1.55 5.25
N ALA A 34 -1.06 1.28 5.07
CA ALA A 34 -0.11 2.32 4.68
C ALA A 34 -0.43 2.95 3.30
N ARG A 35 -0.90 2.17 2.32
CA ARG A 35 -1.37 2.69 1.03
C ARG A 35 -2.60 3.58 1.20
N LYS A 36 -3.57 3.14 2.01
CA LYS A 36 -4.80 3.90 2.30
C LYS A 36 -4.48 5.23 2.98
N ASP A 37 -3.61 5.22 3.98
CA ASP A 37 -3.17 6.43 4.70
C ASP A 37 -2.42 7.38 3.76
N LEU A 38 -1.54 6.85 2.91
CA LEU A 38 -0.82 7.66 1.91
C LEU A 38 -1.79 8.28 0.90
N LYS A 39 -2.76 7.52 0.40
CA LYS A 39 -3.79 8.00 -0.52
C LYS A 39 -4.63 9.10 0.11
N ALA A 40 -5.03 8.93 1.37
CA ALA A 40 -5.75 9.95 2.13
C ALA A 40 -4.91 11.22 2.32
N ALA A 41 -3.63 11.08 2.67
CA ALA A 41 -2.72 12.22 2.83
C ALA A 41 -2.50 12.97 1.51
N LEU A 42 -2.34 12.26 0.38
CA LEU A 42 -2.17 12.88 -0.94
C LEU A 42 -3.44 13.56 -1.44
N HIS A 43 -4.63 13.05 -1.08
CA HIS A 43 -5.90 13.70 -1.41
C HIS A 43 -6.04 15.09 -0.77
N VAL A 44 -5.38 15.36 0.36
CA VAL A 44 -5.34 16.70 0.97
C VAL A 44 -4.61 17.72 0.08
N TYR A 45 -3.73 17.25 -0.80
CA TYR A 45 -2.92 18.10 -1.69
C TYR A 45 -3.40 18.08 -3.16
N ALA A 46 -4.48 17.35 -3.48
CA ALA A 46 -5.01 17.35 -4.84
C ALA A 46 -5.61 18.75 -5.15
N PRO A 47 -5.14 19.46 -6.19
CA PRO A 47 -5.74 20.72 -6.59
C PRO A 47 -7.20 20.49 -6.96
N ALA A 48 -8.05 21.50 -6.72
CA ALA A 48 -9.52 21.45 -6.72
C ALA A 48 -10.21 21.04 -8.06
N GLY A 49 -9.50 20.42 -9.00
CA GLY A 49 -10.00 19.93 -10.29
C GLY A 49 -9.69 18.46 -10.60
N ALA A 50 -9.12 17.68 -9.66
CA ALA A 50 -8.97 16.23 -9.85
C ALA A 50 -10.33 15.55 -9.61
N ASP A 51 -11.10 15.43 -10.67
CA ASP A 51 -12.41 14.79 -10.74
C ASP A 51 -12.37 13.34 -10.25
N ARG A 52 -13.43 12.97 -9.54
CA ARG A 52 -13.59 11.73 -8.75
C ARG A 52 -13.42 10.42 -9.54
N ALA A 53 -13.27 10.46 -10.86
CA ALA A 53 -13.27 9.31 -11.74
C ALA A 53 -11.90 8.61 -11.88
N GLY A 54 -10.76 9.32 -11.73
CA GLY A 54 -9.44 8.75 -12.05
C GLY A 54 -8.78 7.91 -10.95
N VAL A 55 -9.16 8.10 -9.68
CA VAL A 55 -8.40 7.56 -8.52
C VAL A 55 -8.98 6.24 -7.99
N LEU A 56 -10.16 5.84 -8.45
CA LEU A 56 -10.82 4.59 -8.03
C LEU A 56 -10.29 3.33 -8.74
N ALA A 57 -9.49 3.49 -9.81
CA ALA A 57 -9.10 2.38 -10.70
C ALA A 57 -7.79 1.64 -10.32
N LEU A 58 -7.20 1.92 -9.15
CA LEU A 58 -5.92 1.32 -8.73
C LEU A 58 -6.04 0.33 -7.57
N ASP A 59 -7.24 0.14 -7.01
CA ASP A 59 -7.51 -1.00 -6.12
C ASP A 59 -7.84 -2.23 -6.97
N GLU A 60 -6.91 -2.60 -7.86
CA GLU A 60 -6.89 -3.97 -8.39
C GLU A 60 -6.70 -4.91 -7.18
N PRO A 61 -7.52 -5.97 -7.04
CA PRO A 61 -7.26 -6.98 -6.03
C PRO A 61 -5.86 -7.53 -6.30
N GLU A 62 -4.98 -7.38 -5.32
CA GLU A 62 -3.61 -7.86 -5.39
C GLU A 62 -3.64 -9.37 -5.62
N GLN A 63 -3.47 -9.77 -6.89
CA GLN A 63 -3.34 -11.16 -7.28
C GLN A 63 -1.99 -11.65 -6.76
N ASP A 64 -2.01 -12.72 -5.96
CA ASP A 64 -0.84 -13.56 -5.71
C ASP A 64 -0.51 -14.35 -6.99
#